data_AF-A0A7W4E7H1-F1
#
_entry.id   AF-A0A7W4E7H1-F1
#
_cell.length_a   1.000
_cell.length_b   1.000
_cell.length_c   1.000
_cell.angle_alpha   90.00
_cell.angle_beta   90.00
_cell.angle_gamma   90.00
#
_symmetry.space_group_name_H-M   'P 1'
#
loop_
_entity.id
_entity.type
_entity.pdbx_description
1 polymer ?
#
loop_
_entity_poly.entity_id
_entity_poly.type
_entity_poly.pdbx_seq_one_letter_code
_entity_poly.pdbx_strand_id
1 'polypeptide(L)'
;IFGIPNSLDILKNIQSLILALFSFSNPISSGMISPIINPATAILIAIGLYFTFIEKYSAKGYLINIWTAILLLVCVINPATITILFMPILILTITGLQGLINTWYALFPKNPYARIFGLIPVSIFVFNLLITNLSVFALSYQYSPQPIAAFNQDLNILLKKTGSNRVLMVSKNEEDFYKTLEHQNKAKLKNKFEDSEIILSKEAYQNTKIPTNYKVKRILVSNRKDNADRFYILQRG
;
A
#
# COMPACT_ATOMS: atom_id res chain seq x y z
N ILE A 1 -17.66 -7.51 9.84
CA ILE A 1 -17.09 -8.80 9.36
C ILE A 1 -15.81 -9.02 10.14
N PHE A 2 -15.90 -9.68 11.30
CA PHE A 2 -14.72 -10.04 12.09
C PHE A 2 -13.88 -10.97 11.22
N GLY A 3 -12.60 -10.65 11.02
CA GLY A 3 -11.67 -11.38 10.16
C GLY A 3 -11.29 -12.77 10.69
N ILE A 4 -12.28 -13.56 11.06
CA ILE A 4 -12.15 -14.97 11.43
C ILE A 4 -12.30 -15.77 10.13
N PRO A 5 -11.29 -16.55 9.70
CA PRO A 5 -11.37 -17.33 8.48
C PRO A 5 -12.42 -18.44 8.60
N ASN A 6 -13.08 -18.77 7.48
CA ASN A 6 -14.09 -19.83 7.40
C ASN A 6 -13.49 -21.24 7.56
N SER A 7 -12.17 -21.40 7.43
CA SER A 7 -11.41 -22.62 7.71
C SER A 7 -10.02 -22.29 8.24
N LEU A 8 -9.59 -22.98 9.30
CA LEU A 8 -8.28 -22.77 9.95
C LEU A 8 -7.24 -23.75 9.40
N ASP A 9 -6.73 -23.48 8.20
CA ASP A 9 -5.57 -24.20 7.66
C ASP A 9 -4.27 -23.54 8.17
N ILE A 10 -3.90 -23.80 9.42
CA ILE A 10 -2.74 -23.15 10.10
C ILE A 10 -1.46 -23.28 9.28
N LEU A 11 -1.19 -24.46 8.72
CA LEU A 11 0.03 -24.72 7.94
C LEU A 11 0.07 -23.87 6.65
N LYS A 12 -1.06 -23.76 5.94
CA LYS A 12 -1.17 -22.90 4.76
C LYS A 12 -1.02 -21.42 5.14
N ASN A 13 -1.63 -21.00 6.24
CA ASN A 13 -1.52 -19.62 6.70
C ASN A 13 -0.08 -19.25 7.07
N ILE A 14 0.64 -20.14 7.76
CA ILE A 14 2.06 -19.95 8.07
C ILE A 14 2.88 -19.86 6.78
N GLN A 15 2.65 -20.76 5.81
CA GLN A 15 3.34 -20.72 4.52
C GLN A 15 3.07 -19.42 3.77
N SER A 16 1.82 -18.98 3.71
CA SER A 16 1.43 -17.70 3.10
C SER A 16 2.09 -16.51 3.82
N LEU A 17 2.19 -16.55 5.15
CA LEU A 17 2.84 -15.50 5.94
C LEU A 17 4.35 -15.43 5.70
N ILE A 18 5.03 -16.57 5.68
CA ILE A 18 6.47 -16.64 5.37
C ILE A 18 6.73 -16.13 3.96
N LEU A 19 5.92 -16.55 2.98
CA LEU A 19 6.03 -16.07 1.61
C LEU A 19 5.72 -14.57 1.51
N ALA A 20 4.73 -14.04 2.23
CA ALA A 20 4.41 -12.62 2.18
C ALA A 20 5.48 -11.74 2.83
N LEU A 21 6.17 -12.25 3.87
CA LEU A 21 7.28 -11.55 4.52
C LEU A 21 8.59 -11.63 3.72
N PHE A 22 8.92 -12.81 3.17
CA PHE A 22 10.25 -13.11 2.64
C PHE A 22 10.28 -13.54 1.16
N SER A 23 9.15 -13.68 0.46
CA SER A 23 9.16 -14.03 -0.97
C SER A 23 9.50 -12.79 -1.80
N PHE A 24 10.74 -12.76 -2.27
CA PHE A 24 11.25 -11.70 -3.15
C PHE A 24 10.75 -11.81 -4.61
N SER A 25 10.02 -12.88 -4.95
CA SER A 25 9.70 -13.24 -6.34
C SER A 25 8.19 -13.25 -6.66
N ASN A 26 7.32 -13.47 -5.67
CA ASN A 26 5.87 -13.55 -5.89
C ASN A 26 5.11 -12.61 -4.94
N PRO A 27 4.60 -11.46 -5.40
CA PRO A 27 3.84 -10.56 -4.55
C PRO A 27 2.50 -11.21 -4.15
N ILE A 28 2.38 -11.59 -2.88
CA ILE A 28 1.11 -12.07 -2.32
C ILE A 28 0.22 -10.85 -2.10
N SER A 29 -0.92 -10.86 -2.79
CA SER A 29 -1.77 -9.71 -3.05
C SER A 29 -2.65 -9.32 -1.85
N SER A 30 -2.60 -8.03 -1.52
CA SER A 30 -3.62 -7.30 -0.75
C SER A 30 -3.50 -5.78 -0.96
N GLY A 31 -3.08 -5.35 -2.14
CA GLY A 31 -2.82 -3.93 -2.43
C GLY A 31 -1.54 -3.37 -1.81
N MET A 32 -0.66 -4.24 -1.29
CA MET A 32 0.64 -3.86 -0.73
C MET A 32 1.79 -4.06 -1.72
N ILE A 33 2.84 -3.24 -1.54
CA ILE A 33 4.15 -3.49 -2.14
C ILE A 33 4.78 -4.68 -1.38
N SER A 34 4.97 -5.78 -2.09
CA SER A 34 5.65 -6.99 -1.61
C SER A 34 7.01 -7.11 -2.30
N PRO A 35 8.04 -7.67 -1.63
CA PRO A 35 8.06 -8.13 -0.23
C PRO A 35 8.12 -6.98 0.78
N ILE A 36 7.53 -7.21 1.96
CA ILE A 36 7.54 -6.24 3.07
C ILE A 36 8.94 -6.10 3.68
N ILE A 37 9.69 -7.21 3.72
CA ILE A 37 11.05 -7.27 4.25
C ILE A 37 12.00 -7.57 3.10
N ASN A 38 13.01 -6.73 2.89
CA ASN A 38 14.10 -7.02 1.96
C ASN A 38 15.29 -7.70 2.70
N PRO A 39 16.24 -8.34 2.00
CA PRO A 39 17.32 -9.09 2.67
C PRO A 39 18.15 -8.24 3.64
N ALA A 40 18.39 -6.97 3.30
CA ALA A 40 19.15 -6.04 4.15
C ALA A 40 18.40 -5.73 5.47
N THR A 41 17.10 -5.45 5.38
CA THR A 41 16.24 -5.26 6.57
C THR A 41 16.09 -6.54 7.38
N ALA A 42 16.03 -7.71 6.75
CA ALA A 42 15.96 -9.00 7.44
C ALA A 42 17.14 -9.23 8.39
N ILE A 43 18.36 -8.87 7.97
CA ILE A 43 19.57 -8.95 8.80
C ILE A 43 19.43 -8.05 10.04
N LEU A 44 18.98 -6.80 9.86
CA LEU A 44 18.77 -5.89 10.99
C LEU A 44 17.66 -6.36 11.94
N ILE A 45 16.58 -6.94 11.43
CA ILE A 45 15.51 -7.52 12.25
C ILE A 45 16.06 -8.69 13.07
N ALA A 46 16.86 -9.58 12.48
CA ALA A 46 17.50 -10.69 13.18
C ALA A 46 18.43 -10.21 14.30
N ILE A 47 19.22 -9.17 14.04
CA ILE A 47 20.09 -8.54 15.03
C ILE A 47 19.25 -7.85 16.13
N GLY A 48 18.16 -7.17 15.78
CA GLY A 48 17.24 -6.54 16.74
C GLY A 48 16.57 -7.57 17.65
N LEU A 49 16.14 -8.70 17.09
CA LEU A 49 15.65 -9.84 17.87
C LEU A 49 16.75 -10.34 18.83
N TYR A 50 17.97 -10.55 18.34
CA TYR A 50 19.10 -10.97 19.18
C TYR A 50 19.32 -10.03 20.38
N PHE A 51 19.37 -8.70 20.16
CA PHE A 51 19.55 -7.73 21.24
C PHE A 51 18.36 -7.68 22.21
N THR A 52 17.13 -7.72 21.71
CA THR A 52 15.93 -7.72 22.57
C THR A 52 15.80 -8.98 23.41
N PHE A 53 16.33 -10.13 22.95
CA PHE A 53 16.39 -11.37 23.73
C PHE A 53 17.53 -11.41 24.77
N ILE A 54 18.66 -10.78 24.46
CA ILE A 54 19.85 -10.80 25.35
C ILE A 54 19.78 -9.74 26.44
N GLU A 55 19.14 -8.60 26.20
CA GLU A 55 18.81 -7.62 27.24
C GLU A 55 17.73 -8.16 28.19
N LYS A 56 18.07 -9.22 28.94
CA LYS A 56 17.20 -10.06 29.77
C LYS A 56 16.40 -9.33 30.86
N TYR A 57 16.61 -8.02 31.08
CA TYR A 57 15.93 -7.26 32.13
C TYR A 57 15.46 -5.86 31.70
N SER A 58 15.33 -5.60 30.40
CA SER A 58 14.71 -4.36 29.92
C SER A 58 13.22 -4.57 29.70
N ALA A 59 12.38 -3.88 30.48
CA ALA A 59 10.91 -3.91 30.32
C ALA A 59 10.48 -3.61 28.87
N LYS A 60 11.25 -2.76 28.18
CA LYS A 60 11.07 -2.43 26.76
C LYS A 60 11.27 -3.64 25.84
N GLY A 61 12.31 -4.45 26.07
CA GLY A 61 12.60 -5.63 25.24
C GLY A 61 11.51 -6.70 25.36
N TYR A 62 11.05 -6.97 26.58
CA TYR A 62 9.92 -7.89 26.82
C TYR A 62 8.63 -7.43 26.15
N LEU A 63 8.30 -6.14 26.25
CA LEU A 63 7.11 -5.58 25.62
C LEU A 63 7.17 -5.78 24.10
N ILE A 64 8.29 -5.46 23.46
CA ILE A 64 8.47 -5.64 22.01
C ILE A 64 8.30 -7.11 21.62
N ASN A 65 8.94 -8.03 22.34
CA ASN A 65 8.90 -9.46 22.02
C ASN A 65 7.49 -10.06 22.19
N ILE A 66 6.83 -9.79 23.32
CA ILE A 66 5.47 -10.28 23.59
C ILE A 66 4.49 -9.68 22.58
N TRP A 67 4.58 -8.38 22.33
CA TRP A 67 3.70 -7.70 21.37
C TRP A 67 3.90 -8.23 19.94
N THR A 68 5.15 -8.44 19.52
CA THR A 68 5.46 -9.04 18.22
C THR A 68 4.91 -10.46 18.13
N ALA A 69 5.06 -11.28 19.17
CA ALA A 69 4.55 -12.65 19.21
C ALA A 69 3.01 -12.70 19.10
N ILE A 70 2.30 -11.83 19.82
CA ILE A 70 0.84 -11.72 19.75
C ILE A 70 0.41 -11.33 18.34
N LEU A 71 1.03 -10.32 17.74
CA LEU A 71 0.68 -9.90 16.37
C LEU A 71 1.00 -10.98 15.33
N LEU A 72 2.08 -11.74 15.53
CA LEU A 72 2.41 -12.86 14.66
C LEU A 72 1.33 -13.96 14.76
N LEU A 73 0.85 -14.26 15.96
CA LEU A 73 -0.26 -15.20 16.18
C LEU A 73 -1.55 -14.72 15.49
N VAL A 74 -1.88 -13.43 15.58
CA VAL A 74 -3.02 -12.83 14.87
C VAL A 74 -2.89 -13.02 13.35
N CYS A 75 -1.70 -12.78 12.80
CA CYS A 75 -1.45 -12.97 11.37
C CYS A 75 -1.45 -14.43 10.93
N VAL A 76 -1.13 -15.38 11.81
CA VAL A 76 -1.29 -16.83 11.53
C VAL A 76 -2.77 -17.22 11.48
N ILE A 77 -3.62 -16.61 12.30
CA ILE A 77 -5.07 -16.81 12.23
C ILE A 77 -5.62 -16.18 10.94
N ASN A 78 -5.19 -14.97 10.60
CA ASN A 78 -5.63 -14.27 9.40
C ASN A 78 -4.45 -13.60 8.65
N PRO A 79 -3.92 -14.23 7.59
CA PRO A 79 -2.83 -13.64 6.80
C PRO A 79 -3.15 -12.28 6.17
N ALA A 80 -4.43 -11.92 6.00
CA ALA A 80 -4.83 -10.63 5.46
C ALA A 80 -4.50 -9.46 6.41
N THR A 81 -4.25 -9.72 7.69
CA THR A 81 -3.88 -8.68 8.67
C THR A 81 -2.37 -8.43 8.76
N ILE A 82 -1.57 -8.93 7.82
CA ILE A 82 -0.10 -8.82 7.85
C ILE A 82 0.43 -7.38 8.02
N THR A 83 -0.34 -6.37 7.60
CA THR A 83 -0.01 -4.94 7.77
C THR A 83 0.25 -4.55 9.22
N ILE A 84 -0.36 -5.22 10.20
CA ILE A 84 -0.15 -4.92 11.63
C ILE A 84 1.28 -5.23 12.09
N LEU A 85 2.01 -6.10 11.38
CA LEU A 85 3.42 -6.43 11.67
C LEU A 85 4.40 -5.32 11.26
N PHE A 86 3.95 -4.31 10.51
CA PHE A 86 4.81 -3.21 10.07
C PHE A 86 5.51 -2.50 11.23
N MET A 87 4.77 -2.17 12.28
CA MET A 87 5.31 -1.43 13.43
C MET A 87 6.32 -2.26 14.24
N PRO A 88 6.06 -3.54 14.59
CA PRO A 88 7.08 -4.42 15.17
C PRO A 88 8.35 -4.56 14.32
N ILE A 89 8.20 -4.74 13.01
CA ILE A 89 9.32 -4.87 12.07
C ILE A 89 10.19 -3.60 12.09
N LEU A 90 9.59 -2.41 12.09
CA LEU A 90 10.31 -1.15 12.21
C LEU A 90 11.08 -1.04 13.53
N ILE A 91 10.45 -1.36 14.66
CA ILE A 91 11.09 -1.26 15.98
C ILE A 91 12.27 -2.23 16.08
N LEU A 92 12.13 -3.46 15.59
CA LEU A 92 13.21 -4.45 15.56
C LEU A 92 14.36 -3.97 14.65
N THR A 93 14.06 -3.40 13.50
CA THR A 93 15.08 -2.84 12.58
C THR A 93 15.87 -1.72 13.25
N ILE A 94 15.19 -0.77 13.91
CA ILE A 94 15.82 0.33 14.64
C ILE A 94 16.68 -0.20 15.79
N THR A 95 16.15 -1.19 16.52
CA THR A 95 16.86 -1.79 17.67
C THR A 95 18.09 -2.57 17.21
N GLY A 96 18.03 -3.26 16.07
CA GLY A 96 19.17 -3.93 15.46
C GLY A 96 20.26 -2.94 15.05
N LEU A 97 19.88 -1.82 14.43
CA LEU A 97 20.81 -0.76 14.07
C LEU A 97 21.45 -0.11 15.31
N GLN A 98 20.64 0.22 16.31
CA GLN A 98 21.14 0.78 17.58
C GLN A 98 22.09 -0.19 18.28
N GLY A 99 21.76 -1.48 18.30
CA GLY A 99 22.61 -2.53 18.86
C GLY A 99 23.96 -2.61 18.17
N LEU A 100 24.02 -2.54 16.83
CA LEU A 100 25.27 -2.49 16.08
C LEU A 100 26.13 -1.28 16.46
N ILE A 101 25.52 -0.09 16.50
CA ILE A 101 26.22 1.15 16.87
C ILE A 101 26.75 1.07 18.30
N ASN A 102 25.93 0.63 19.24
CA ASN A 102 26.30 0.49 20.65
C ASN A 102 27.44 -0.53 20.84
N THR A 103 27.38 -1.66 20.13
CA THR A 103 28.41 -2.70 20.21
C THR A 103 29.75 -2.18 19.69
N TRP A 104 29.74 -1.39 18.61
CA TRP A 104 30.95 -0.75 18.11
C TRP A 104 31.54 0.24 19.12
N TYR A 105 30.70 1.09 19.72
CA TYR A 105 31.15 2.03 20.74
C TYR A 105 31.68 1.33 22.00
N ALA A 106 31.12 0.18 22.36
CA ALA A 106 31.59 -0.63 23.47
C ALA A 106 32.97 -1.27 23.21
N LEU A 107 33.28 -1.64 21.96
CA LEU A 107 34.61 -2.17 21.58
C LEU A 107 35.73 -1.14 21.71
N PHE A 108 35.44 0.15 21.45
CA PHE A 108 36.44 1.22 21.50
C PHE A 108 36.02 2.38 22.43
N PRO A 109 35.96 2.14 23.76
CA PRO A 109 35.40 3.11 24.69
C PRO A 109 36.31 4.32 24.93
N LYS A 110 37.62 4.24 24.70
CA LYS A 110 38.55 5.36 24.97
C LYS A 110 39.24 5.94 23.73
N ASN A 111 39.05 5.34 22.56
CA ASN A 111 39.71 5.77 21.32
C ASN A 111 38.74 6.55 20.41
N PRO A 112 38.82 7.91 20.36
CA PRO A 112 37.90 8.72 19.57
C PRO A 112 38.00 8.44 18.06
N TYR A 113 39.19 8.11 17.53
CA TYR A 113 39.37 7.81 16.11
C TYR A 113 38.70 6.49 15.72
N ALA A 114 38.86 5.44 16.54
CA ALA A 114 38.23 4.14 16.28
C ALA A 114 36.69 4.19 16.36
N ARG A 115 36.14 5.07 17.22
CA ARG A 115 34.69 5.31 17.28
C ARG A 115 34.16 5.90 15.97
N ILE A 116 34.83 6.92 15.43
CA ILE A 116 34.45 7.54 14.15
C ILE A 116 34.65 6.55 13.02
N PHE A 117 35.74 5.78 13.05
CA PHE A 117 36.06 4.83 11.99
C PHE A 117 35.00 3.74 11.83
N GLY A 118 34.36 3.28 12.91
CA GLY A 118 33.25 2.32 12.81
C GLY A 118 31.93 2.88 12.34
N LEU A 119 31.70 4.18 12.54
CA LEU A 119 30.54 4.82 11.95
C LEU A 119 30.62 4.83 10.42
N ILE A 120 31.81 4.79 9.84
CA ILE A 120 31.99 4.78 8.37
C ILE A 120 31.34 3.52 7.74
N PRO A 121 31.72 2.27 8.08
CA PRO A 121 31.09 1.08 7.51
C PRO A 121 29.61 0.97 7.90
N VAL A 122 29.21 1.36 9.12
CA VAL A 122 27.78 1.38 9.51
C VAL A 122 26.99 2.37 8.66
N SER A 123 27.53 3.57 8.40
CA SER A 123 26.88 4.57 7.55
C SER A 123 26.80 4.10 6.10
N ILE A 124 27.86 3.49 5.57
CA ILE A 124 27.84 2.87 4.23
C ILE A 124 26.76 1.79 4.17
N PHE A 125 26.67 0.93 5.18
CA PHE A 125 25.65 -0.11 5.26
C PHE A 125 24.23 0.46 5.28
N VAL A 126 23.96 1.45 6.15
CA VAL A 126 22.64 2.11 6.24
C VAL A 126 22.30 2.83 4.94
N PHE A 127 23.27 3.51 4.32
CA PHE A 127 23.06 4.23 3.07
C PHE A 127 22.73 3.28 1.91
N ASN A 128 23.46 2.16 1.80
CA ASN A 128 23.13 1.11 0.83
C ASN A 128 21.74 0.53 1.09
N LEU A 129 21.40 0.28 2.36
CA LEU A 129 20.07 -0.19 2.74
C LEU A 129 18.97 0.78 2.29
N LEU A 130 19.16 2.09 2.49
CA LEU A 130 18.20 3.11 2.03
C LEU A 130 18.05 3.11 0.52
N ILE A 131 19.16 3.06 -0.23
CA ILE A 131 19.13 3.00 -1.70
C ILE A 131 18.41 1.73 -2.16
N THR A 132 18.73 0.57 -1.59
CA THR A 132 18.07 -0.69 -1.94
C THR A 132 16.57 -0.64 -1.66
N ASN A 133 16.16 -0.13 -0.49
CA ASN A 133 14.75 0.02 -0.16
C ASN A 133 14.02 0.96 -1.11
N LEU A 134 14.63 2.10 -1.47
CA LEU A 134 14.04 3.05 -2.40
C LEU A 134 13.92 2.46 -3.81
N SER A 135 14.92 1.73 -4.26
CA SER A 135 14.90 1.02 -5.54
C SER A 135 13.81 -0.05 -5.56
N VAL A 136 13.70 -0.86 -4.51
CA VAL A 136 12.62 -1.86 -4.37
C VAL A 136 11.26 -1.16 -4.38
N PHE A 137 11.08 -0.07 -3.64
CA PHE A 137 9.85 0.70 -3.66
C PHE A 137 9.51 1.24 -5.05
N ALA A 138 10.48 1.84 -5.75
CA ALA A 138 10.28 2.39 -7.09
C ALA A 138 9.93 1.29 -8.11
N LEU A 139 10.65 0.16 -8.08
CA LEU A 139 10.39 -0.98 -8.95
C LEU A 139 9.04 -1.61 -8.65
N SER A 140 8.71 -1.84 -7.38
CA SER A 140 7.41 -2.36 -6.99
C SER A 140 6.29 -1.42 -7.38
N TYR A 141 6.48 -0.10 -7.25
CA TYR A 141 5.51 0.89 -7.71
C TYR A 141 5.35 0.88 -9.24
N GLN A 142 6.42 0.66 -10.01
CA GLN A 142 6.35 0.65 -11.46
C GLN A 142 5.77 -0.65 -12.03
N TYR A 143 6.12 -1.79 -11.44
CA TYR A 143 5.87 -3.13 -11.99
C TYR A 143 4.78 -3.92 -11.27
N SER A 144 4.23 -3.43 -10.15
CA SER A 144 3.11 -4.08 -9.46
C SER A 144 1.79 -3.39 -9.79
N PRO A 145 0.90 -4.00 -10.61
CA PRO A 145 -0.39 -3.39 -10.94
C PRO A 145 -1.36 -3.39 -9.75
N GLN A 146 -1.16 -4.29 -8.78
CA GLN A 146 -2.10 -4.54 -7.68
C GLN A 146 -2.27 -3.34 -6.72
N PRO A 147 -1.21 -2.70 -6.18
CA PRO A 147 -1.36 -1.52 -5.33
C PRO A 147 -1.91 -0.32 -6.11
N ILE A 148 -1.48 -0.17 -7.36
CA ILE A 148 -1.90 0.93 -8.24
C ILE A 148 -3.41 0.85 -8.52
N ALA A 149 -3.96 -0.36 -8.65
CA ALA A 149 -5.39 -0.59 -8.87
C ALA A 149 -6.27 -0.25 -7.66
N ALA A 150 -5.72 -0.29 -6.45
CA ALA A 150 -6.43 0.13 -5.24
C ALA A 150 -6.67 1.65 -5.18
N PHE A 151 -5.84 2.46 -5.86
CA PHE A 151 -5.98 3.91 -5.89
C PHE A 151 -6.86 4.39 -7.04
N ASN A 152 -7.91 5.15 -6.72
CA ASN A 152 -8.80 5.69 -7.74
C ASN A 152 -8.25 6.98 -8.38
N GLN A 153 -8.32 7.10 -9.72
CA GLN A 153 -7.94 8.28 -10.49
C GLN A 153 -9.12 8.96 -11.20
N ASP A 154 -10.34 8.50 -10.95
CA ASP A 154 -11.53 8.88 -11.72
C ASP A 154 -11.76 10.39 -11.70
N LEU A 155 -11.52 11.06 -10.57
CA LEU A 155 -11.64 12.51 -10.48
C LEU A 155 -10.63 13.24 -11.37
N ASN A 156 -9.37 12.82 -11.35
CA ASN A 156 -8.31 13.43 -12.17
C ASN A 156 -8.58 13.21 -13.67
N ILE A 157 -9.09 12.03 -14.03
CA ILE A 157 -9.51 11.72 -15.40
C ILE A 157 -10.67 12.62 -15.82
N LEU A 158 -11.71 12.74 -14.99
CA LEU A 158 -12.89 13.55 -15.26
C LEU A 158 -12.56 15.04 -15.38
N LEU A 159 -11.71 15.57 -14.50
CA LEU A 159 -11.37 17.01 -14.50
C LEU A 159 -10.40 17.39 -15.62
N LYS A 160 -9.41 16.56 -15.95
CA LYS A 160 -8.41 16.90 -16.99
C LYS A 160 -8.87 16.57 -18.40
N LYS A 161 -9.66 15.51 -18.59
CA LYS A 161 -10.02 15.00 -19.93
C LYS A 161 -11.36 15.51 -20.45
N THR A 162 -12.06 16.32 -19.67
CA THR A 162 -13.37 16.92 -19.99
C THR A 162 -13.32 18.44 -19.75
N GLY A 163 -14.07 19.21 -20.55
CA GLY A 163 -14.21 20.67 -20.40
C GLY A 163 -14.94 21.12 -19.13
N SER A 164 -15.00 22.43 -18.86
CA SER A 164 -15.47 22.98 -17.58
C SER A 164 -16.97 22.85 -17.31
N ASN A 165 -17.82 22.81 -18.34
CA ASN A 165 -19.26 22.65 -18.21
C ASN A 165 -19.66 21.16 -18.27
N ARG A 166 -19.33 20.41 -17.22
CA ARG A 166 -19.52 18.95 -17.16
C ARG A 166 -20.93 18.62 -16.69
N VAL A 167 -21.68 17.86 -17.48
CA VAL A 167 -22.93 17.22 -17.03
C VAL A 167 -22.64 15.76 -16.74
N LEU A 168 -22.73 15.39 -15.47
CA LEU A 168 -22.38 14.07 -14.97
C LEU A 168 -23.65 13.32 -14.55
N MET A 169 -23.76 12.07 -14.98
CA MET A 169 -24.80 11.14 -14.55
C MET A 169 -24.11 9.93 -13.90
N VAL A 170 -24.44 9.67 -12.64
CA VAL A 170 -23.76 8.66 -11.81
C VAL A 170 -24.76 7.68 -11.22
N SER A 171 -24.27 6.52 -10.80
CA SER A 171 -25.09 5.55 -10.07
C SER A 171 -25.46 6.12 -8.69
N LYS A 172 -26.57 5.66 -8.12
CA LYS A 172 -27.01 6.05 -6.76
C LYS A 172 -25.93 5.79 -5.70
N ASN A 173 -25.11 4.74 -5.89
CA ASN A 173 -24.04 4.38 -4.97
C ASN A 173 -22.86 5.38 -4.98
N GLU A 174 -22.70 6.14 -6.06
CA GLU A 174 -21.59 7.08 -6.26
C GLU A 174 -22.05 8.55 -6.11
N GLU A 175 -23.36 8.78 -5.98
CA GLU A 175 -23.99 10.11 -5.98
C GLU A 175 -23.42 11.00 -4.88
N ASP A 176 -23.33 10.50 -3.65
CA ASP A 176 -22.80 11.25 -2.51
C ASP A 176 -21.36 11.73 -2.73
N PHE A 177 -20.52 10.89 -3.36
CA PHE A 177 -19.15 11.26 -3.69
C PHE A 177 -19.11 12.37 -4.74
N TYR A 178 -19.85 12.23 -5.83
CA TYR A 178 -19.81 13.19 -6.94
C TYR A 178 -20.59 14.49 -6.66
N LYS A 179 -21.54 14.49 -5.73
CA LYS A 179 -22.25 15.70 -5.26
C LYS A 179 -21.29 16.75 -4.69
N THR A 180 -20.14 16.33 -4.16
CA THR A 180 -19.08 17.25 -3.75
C THR A 180 -18.52 18.08 -4.91
N LEU A 181 -18.53 17.56 -6.15
CA LEU A 181 -18.09 18.29 -7.34
C LEU A 181 -19.11 19.33 -7.79
N GLU A 182 -20.38 19.07 -7.52
CA GLU A 182 -21.46 20.03 -7.75
C GLU A 182 -21.37 21.20 -6.79
N HIS A 183 -21.15 20.94 -5.50
CA HIS A 183 -20.90 22.00 -4.52
C HIS A 183 -19.68 22.87 -4.85
N GLN A 184 -18.66 22.30 -5.52
CA GLN A 184 -17.48 23.04 -5.98
C GLN A 184 -17.66 23.71 -7.35
N ASN A 185 -18.85 23.67 -7.94
CA ASN A 185 -19.15 24.15 -9.31
C ASN A 185 -18.23 23.55 -10.39
N LYS A 186 -17.73 22.31 -10.18
CA LYS A 186 -16.84 21.62 -11.13
C LYS A 186 -17.57 20.65 -12.07
N ALA A 187 -18.79 20.25 -11.70
CA ALA A 187 -19.69 19.43 -12.50
C ALA A 187 -21.15 19.69 -12.08
N LYS A 188 -22.11 19.39 -12.95
CA LYS A 188 -23.55 19.39 -12.64
C LYS A 188 -24.04 17.96 -12.63
N LEU A 189 -24.67 17.50 -11.56
CA LEU A 189 -25.25 16.17 -11.54
C LEU A 189 -26.65 16.18 -12.16
N LYS A 190 -26.93 15.22 -13.03
CA LYS A 190 -28.26 15.03 -13.61
C LYS A 190 -28.66 13.57 -13.62
N ASN A 191 -29.97 13.34 -13.47
CA ASN A 191 -30.58 12.01 -13.46
C ASN A 191 -31.37 11.70 -14.75
N LYS A 192 -31.37 12.61 -15.72
CA LYS A 192 -32.11 12.50 -16.99
C LYS A 192 -31.25 12.92 -18.18
N PHE A 193 -31.54 12.33 -19.34
CA PHE A 193 -30.89 12.64 -20.62
C PHE A 193 -31.54 13.88 -21.27
N GLU A 194 -30.97 15.05 -21.04
CA GLU A 194 -31.51 16.33 -21.55
C GLU A 194 -30.47 17.11 -22.36
N ASP A 195 -29.20 17.06 -21.96
CA ASP A 195 -28.14 17.82 -22.61
C ASP A 195 -27.58 17.15 -23.88
N SER A 196 -26.91 17.96 -24.69
CA SER A 196 -26.26 17.52 -25.94
C SER A 196 -25.05 16.62 -25.70
N GLU A 197 -24.33 16.80 -24.60
CA GLU A 197 -23.22 15.95 -24.17
C GLU A 197 -23.38 15.59 -22.69
N ILE A 198 -23.35 14.29 -22.37
CA ILE A 198 -23.55 13.76 -21.01
C ILE A 198 -22.44 12.75 -20.71
N ILE A 199 -21.93 12.79 -19.49
CA ILE A 199 -20.85 11.91 -19.02
C ILE A 199 -21.44 10.94 -18.02
N LEU A 200 -21.42 9.66 -18.34
CA LEU A 200 -21.88 8.59 -17.45
C LEU A 200 -20.72 7.95 -16.72
N SER A 201 -20.84 7.69 -15.42
CA SER A 201 -19.95 6.74 -14.75
C SER A 201 -20.14 5.32 -15.32
N LYS A 202 -19.13 4.47 -15.20
CA LYS A 202 -19.20 3.08 -15.68
C LYS A 202 -20.40 2.34 -15.10
N GLU A 203 -20.64 2.49 -13.80
CA GLU A 203 -21.77 1.85 -13.13
C GLU A 203 -23.10 2.39 -13.65
N ALA A 204 -23.22 3.72 -13.86
CA ALA A 204 -24.41 4.32 -14.45
C ALA A 204 -24.67 3.83 -15.89
N TYR A 205 -23.63 3.70 -16.70
CA TYR A 205 -23.72 3.20 -18.07
C TYR A 205 -24.23 1.75 -18.14
N GLN A 206 -23.78 0.90 -17.21
CA GLN A 206 -24.19 -0.51 -17.16
C GLN A 206 -25.63 -0.70 -16.67
N ASN A 207 -26.10 0.19 -15.80
CA ASN A 207 -27.41 0.07 -15.14
C ASN A 207 -28.52 0.90 -15.79
N THR A 208 -28.19 1.79 -16.73
CA THR A 208 -29.16 2.72 -17.36
C THR A 208 -29.41 2.34 -18.81
N LYS A 209 -30.68 2.30 -19.22
CA LYS A 209 -31.05 2.17 -20.63
C LYS A 209 -30.73 3.46 -21.38
N ILE A 210 -29.78 3.41 -22.29
CA ILE A 210 -29.35 4.56 -23.09
C ILE A 210 -30.37 4.78 -24.22
N PRO A 211 -30.94 5.99 -24.35
CA PRO A 211 -31.86 6.30 -25.43
C PRO A 211 -31.18 6.20 -26.82
N THR A 212 -31.94 5.82 -27.86
CA THR A 212 -31.43 5.56 -29.22
C THR A 212 -30.84 6.80 -29.92
N ASN A 213 -31.19 8.00 -29.45
CA ASN A 213 -30.66 9.28 -29.94
C ASN A 213 -29.30 9.66 -29.36
N TYR A 214 -28.71 8.87 -28.46
CA TYR A 214 -27.38 9.10 -27.92
C TYR A 214 -26.38 8.06 -28.42
N LYS A 215 -25.19 8.52 -28.83
CA LYS A 215 -24.08 7.65 -29.25
C LYS A 215 -22.86 7.90 -28.37
N VAL A 216 -22.10 6.84 -28.10
CA VAL A 216 -20.82 6.93 -27.38
C VAL A 216 -19.82 7.66 -28.27
N LYS A 217 -19.46 8.87 -27.89
CA LYS A 217 -18.44 9.69 -28.58
C LYS A 217 -17.04 9.24 -28.18
N ARG A 218 -16.85 8.99 -26.89
CA ARG A 218 -15.55 8.67 -26.31
C ARG A 218 -15.66 7.97 -24.97
N ILE A 219 -14.75 7.05 -24.72
CA ILE A 219 -14.61 6.34 -23.43
C ILE A 219 -13.39 6.92 -22.71
N LEU A 220 -13.59 7.33 -21.46
CA LEU A 220 -12.50 7.74 -20.58
C LEU A 220 -12.01 6.51 -19.81
N VAL A 221 -10.76 6.16 -20.08
CA VAL A 221 -10.08 5.00 -19.49
C VAL A 221 -9.00 5.42 -18.49
N SER A 222 -8.77 4.56 -17.51
CA SER A 222 -7.73 4.62 -16.50
C SER A 222 -6.69 3.55 -16.78
N ASN A 223 -5.41 3.93 -16.76
CA ASN A 223 -4.28 3.01 -16.93
C ASN A 223 -3.92 2.24 -15.64
N ARG A 224 -4.78 2.27 -14.62
CA ARG A 224 -4.48 1.77 -13.27
C ARG A 224 -5.30 0.56 -12.82
N LYS A 225 -6.37 0.13 -13.52
CA LYS A 225 -7.12 -1.09 -13.15
C LYS A 225 -7.37 -1.99 -14.37
N ASP A 226 -7.53 -3.29 -14.13
CA ASP A 226 -7.81 -4.37 -15.11
C ASP A 226 -9.21 -4.30 -15.78
N ASN A 227 -9.86 -3.16 -15.69
CA ASN A 227 -11.11 -2.82 -16.36
C ASN A 227 -11.09 -1.30 -16.53
N ALA A 228 -10.38 -0.87 -17.58
CA ALA A 228 -9.87 0.48 -17.69
C ALA A 228 -10.97 1.54 -17.81
N ASP A 229 -12.13 1.20 -18.36
CA ASP A 229 -13.25 2.12 -18.54
C ASP A 229 -13.73 2.72 -17.22
N ARG A 230 -13.90 4.05 -17.21
CA ARG A 230 -14.38 4.83 -16.06
C ARG A 230 -15.59 5.67 -16.38
N PHE A 231 -15.56 6.37 -17.50
CA PHE A 231 -16.68 7.21 -17.93
C PHE A 231 -16.95 7.06 -19.42
N TYR A 232 -18.22 7.19 -19.78
CA TYR A 232 -18.68 7.20 -21.16
C TYR A 232 -19.21 8.59 -21.49
N ILE A 233 -18.63 9.24 -22.50
CA ILE A 233 -19.11 10.51 -23.02
C ILE A 233 -20.10 10.20 -24.13
N LEU A 234 -21.37 10.51 -23.89
CA LEU A 234 -22.45 10.39 -24.86
C LEU A 234 -22.71 11.73 -25.52
N GLN A 235 -22.95 11.70 -26.82
CA GLN A 235 -23.39 12.84 -27.59
C GLN A 235 -24.73 12.52 -28.25
N ARG A 236 -25.65 13.48 -28.19
CA ARG A 236 -26.92 13.40 -28.91
C ARG A 236 -26.66 13.54 -30.41
N GLY A 237 -27.10 12.54 -31.18
CA GLY A 237 -27.05 12.51 -32.64
C GLY A 237 -28.25 13.19 -33.28
#